data_AF-A0A6L7WSR2-F1
#
_entry.id   AF-A0A6L7WSR2-F1
#
_cell.length_a   1.000
_cell.length_b   1.000
_cell.length_c   1.000
_cell.angle_alpha   90.00
_cell.angle_beta   90.00
_cell.angle_gamma   90.00
#
_symmetry.space_group_name_H-M   'P 1'
#
loop_
_entity.id
_entity.type
_entity.pdbx_description
1 polymer ?
#
loop_
_entity_poly.entity_id
_entity_poly.type
_entity_poly.pdbx_seq_one_letter_code
_entity_poly.pdbx_strand_id
1 'polypeptide(L)'
;MNVSTTGAAPPGSAQRWPGDPSGLTAAGIDFEALAHVLANTCRWGGRTRRFYSAAQRAVVASEAIASLDGLAPEERRTLALRALLADARIAWLGDAEVGGSTSARAAERHRRDGAAIDRAVLEAAGLDGVPTPEQNDLLRFVARMTDAAERRDLDGAGFGRDAGVAFPPLKRRIRPAEPGKAARLWLARLHALGAPPPTEKASGFAAGNPTDHEEINDVAHLARTQREETQHGTDPESQNRPRAA
;
A
#
# COMPACT_ATOMS: atom_id res chain seq x y z
N MET A 1 35.84 35.64 2.34
CA MET A 1 34.44 35.17 2.36
C MET A 1 34.10 34.74 0.95
N ASN A 2 34.10 33.44 0.67
CA ASN A 2 33.82 32.94 -0.69
C ASN A 2 32.31 32.75 -0.83
N VAL A 3 31.71 33.57 -1.69
CA VAL A 3 30.31 33.48 -2.08
C VAL A 3 30.23 32.38 -3.14
N SER A 4 29.74 31.20 -2.76
CA SER A 4 29.47 30.13 -3.72
C SER A 4 28.26 30.53 -4.56
N THR A 5 28.53 30.94 -5.80
CA THR A 5 27.51 31.21 -6.81
C THR A 5 26.86 29.90 -7.21
N THR A 6 25.57 29.74 -6.90
CA THR A 6 24.75 28.61 -7.35
C THR A 6 24.54 28.73 -8.85
N GLY A 7 25.40 28.08 -9.63
CA GLY A 7 25.24 27.98 -11.08
C GLY A 7 24.03 27.11 -11.42
N ALA A 8 23.08 27.66 -12.18
CA ALA A 8 21.98 26.88 -12.74
C ALA A 8 22.54 25.78 -13.65
N ALA A 9 22.11 24.54 -13.43
CA ALA A 9 22.56 23.38 -14.19
C ALA A 9 22.13 23.49 -15.67
N PRO A 10 22.97 23.05 -16.63
CA PRO A 10 22.65 23.11 -18.05
C PRO A 10 21.41 22.27 -18.39
N PRO A 11 20.53 22.74 -19.28
CA PRO A 11 19.38 21.97 -19.75
C PRO A 11 19.88 20.77 -20.57
N GLY A 12 19.82 19.56 -19.99
CA GLY A 12 20.20 18.33 -20.68
C GLY A 12 20.93 17.29 -19.83
N SER A 13 21.37 17.62 -18.60
CA SER A 13 21.78 16.56 -17.67
C SER A 13 20.52 15.86 -17.17
N ALA A 14 20.26 14.64 -17.64
CA ALA A 14 19.23 13.77 -17.06
C ALA A 14 19.38 13.81 -15.55
N GLN A 15 18.40 14.40 -14.86
CA GLN A 15 18.46 14.61 -13.43
C GLN A 15 18.63 13.24 -12.80
N ARG A 16 19.75 13.02 -12.09
CA ARG A 16 19.97 11.75 -11.39
C ARG A 16 18.86 11.62 -10.36
N TRP A 17 17.91 10.73 -10.63
CA TRP A 17 16.83 10.41 -9.73
C TRP A 17 17.30 9.29 -8.78
N PRO A 18 17.08 9.40 -7.47
CA PRO A 18 16.49 10.54 -6.77
C PRO A 18 17.45 11.74 -6.64
N GLY A 19 16.95 12.96 -6.86
CA GLY A 19 17.69 14.21 -6.62
C GLY A 19 17.75 14.59 -5.13
N ASP A 20 18.34 15.75 -4.81
CA ASP A 20 18.37 16.29 -3.44
C ASP A 20 16.93 16.54 -2.91
N PRO A 21 16.53 15.93 -1.78
CA PRO A 21 15.21 16.15 -1.18
C PRO A 21 14.88 17.62 -0.90
N SER A 22 15.89 18.44 -0.61
CA SER A 22 15.69 19.83 -0.21
C SER A 22 15.25 20.76 -1.35
N GLY A 23 15.43 20.33 -2.60
CA GLY A 23 14.98 21.05 -3.81
C GLY A 23 13.86 20.33 -4.56
N LEU A 24 13.24 19.31 -3.95
CA LEU A 24 12.22 18.51 -4.62
C LEU A 24 10.91 19.31 -4.76
N THR A 25 10.34 19.27 -5.96
CA THR A 25 9.06 19.91 -6.29
C THR A 25 8.14 18.86 -6.90
N ALA A 26 6.82 19.13 -6.93
CA ALA A 26 5.85 18.23 -7.52
C ALA A 26 6.16 17.89 -8.99
N ALA A 27 6.58 18.87 -9.79
CA ALA A 27 6.95 18.68 -11.19
C ALA A 27 8.19 17.78 -11.39
N GLY A 28 9.03 17.61 -10.36
CA GLY A 28 10.20 16.74 -10.37
C GLY A 28 9.92 15.31 -9.93
N ILE A 29 8.67 14.95 -9.61
CA ILE A 29 8.29 13.60 -9.20
C ILE A 29 8.04 12.73 -10.44
N ASP A 30 8.90 11.75 -10.63
CA ASP A 30 8.72 10.66 -11.58
C ASP A 30 8.14 9.44 -10.84
N PHE A 31 6.86 9.14 -11.09
CA PHE A 31 6.17 8.03 -10.45
C PHE A 31 6.64 6.65 -10.96
N GLU A 32 7.19 6.56 -12.17
CA GLU A 32 7.71 5.32 -12.73
C GLU A 32 9.05 4.96 -12.09
N ALA A 33 9.93 5.95 -11.94
CA ALA A 33 11.16 5.82 -11.17
C ALA A 33 10.88 5.52 -9.69
N LEU A 34 9.88 6.18 -9.11
CA LEU A 34 9.43 5.91 -7.73
C LEU A 34 8.95 4.47 -7.56
N ALA A 35 8.08 4.00 -8.45
CA ALA A 35 7.59 2.62 -8.43
C ALA A 35 8.75 1.62 -8.57
N HIS A 36 9.71 1.90 -9.46
CA HIS A 36 10.89 1.07 -9.65
C HIS A 36 11.73 0.98 -8.38
N VAL A 37 12.07 2.10 -7.74
CA VAL A 37 12.90 2.09 -6.53
C VAL A 37 12.16 1.47 -5.35
N LEU A 38 10.90 1.84 -5.09
CA LEU A 38 10.13 1.22 -4.01
C LEU A 38 9.96 -0.29 -4.20
N ALA A 39 9.87 -0.76 -5.43
CA ALA A 39 9.74 -2.19 -5.72
C ALA A 39 11.04 -2.98 -5.55
N ASN A 40 12.20 -2.31 -5.58
CA ASN A 40 13.51 -2.90 -5.33
C ASN A 40 14.01 -2.65 -3.89
N THR A 41 13.36 -1.78 -3.13
CA THR A 41 13.68 -1.57 -1.70
C THR A 41 13.01 -2.63 -0.84
N CYS A 42 13.82 -3.48 -0.21
CA CYS A 42 13.35 -4.47 0.76
C CYS A 42 12.79 -3.81 2.02
N ARG A 43 11.70 -4.36 2.55
CA ARG A 43 11.25 -4.10 3.92
C ARG A 43 12.20 -4.74 4.94
N TRP A 44 12.36 -4.08 6.08
CA TRP A 44 13.17 -4.51 7.22
C TRP A 44 14.63 -4.80 6.87
N GLY A 45 15.18 -4.10 5.87
CA GLY A 45 16.52 -4.34 5.36
C GLY A 45 16.72 -5.76 4.81
N GLY A 46 15.64 -6.40 4.32
CA GLY A 46 15.70 -7.76 3.77
C GLY A 46 15.75 -8.88 4.80
N ARG A 47 15.49 -8.59 6.08
CA ARG A 47 15.32 -9.60 7.15
C ARG A 47 13.95 -10.28 7.06
N THR A 48 13.65 -10.85 5.90
CA THR A 48 12.47 -11.69 5.63
C THR A 48 12.94 -12.94 4.92
N ARG A 49 12.20 -14.06 5.02
CA ARG A 49 12.57 -15.30 4.31
C ARG A 49 12.48 -15.18 2.79
N ARG A 50 11.68 -14.24 2.31
CA ARG A 50 11.45 -13.95 0.89
C ARG A 50 11.46 -12.45 0.70
N PHE A 51 12.01 -11.99 -0.42
CA PHE A 51 12.02 -10.59 -0.79
C PHE A 51 10.61 -9.99 -0.72
N TYR A 52 10.44 -8.90 0.02
CA TYR A 52 9.17 -8.19 0.16
C TYR A 52 9.44 -6.69 0.11
N SER A 53 8.84 -6.01 -0.86
CA SER A 53 9.21 -4.63 -1.21
C SER A 53 8.31 -3.58 -0.58
N ALA A 54 8.83 -2.36 -0.44
CA ALA A 54 8.07 -1.20 -0.02
C ALA A 54 6.88 -0.91 -0.96
N ALA A 55 7.04 -1.09 -2.27
CA ALA A 55 5.94 -0.92 -3.23
C ALA A 55 4.80 -1.92 -2.96
N GLN A 56 5.12 -3.18 -2.66
CA GLN A 56 4.09 -4.17 -2.36
C GLN A 56 3.33 -3.84 -1.07
N ARG A 57 4.05 -3.40 -0.01
CA ARG A 57 3.44 -2.93 1.23
C ARG A 57 2.46 -1.79 0.99
N ALA A 58 2.88 -0.79 0.22
CA ALA A 58 2.05 0.36 -0.11
C ALA A 58 0.75 -0.05 -0.83
N VAL A 59 0.84 -0.97 -1.79
CA VAL A 59 -0.36 -1.55 -2.45
C VAL A 59 -1.26 -2.25 -1.44
N VAL A 60 -0.70 -3.04 -0.53
CA VAL A 60 -1.47 -3.75 0.50
C VAL A 60 -2.23 -2.78 1.41
N ALA A 61 -1.58 -1.73 1.89
CA ALA A 61 -2.20 -0.71 2.72
C ALA A 61 -3.31 0.05 1.96
N SER A 62 -3.04 0.42 0.71
CA SER A 62 -4.00 1.09 -0.17
C SER A 62 -5.26 0.25 -0.43
N GLU A 63 -5.10 -1.04 -0.71
CA GLU A 63 -6.20 -1.98 -0.94
C GLU A 63 -7.00 -2.24 0.35
N ALA A 64 -6.32 -2.30 1.50
CA ALA A 64 -6.98 -2.43 2.80
C ALA A 64 -7.94 -1.27 3.06
N ILE A 65 -7.55 -0.02 2.79
CA ILE A 65 -8.45 1.14 2.90
C ILE A 65 -9.64 1.03 1.95
N ALA A 66 -9.41 0.63 0.70
CA ALA A 66 -10.51 0.50 -0.27
C ALA A 66 -11.56 -0.56 0.13
N SER A 67 -11.17 -1.53 0.96
CA SER A 67 -12.07 -2.55 1.50
C SER A 67 -12.86 -2.14 2.75
N LEU A 68 -12.63 -0.94 3.31
CA LEU A 68 -13.30 -0.49 4.53
C LEU A 68 -14.71 0.03 4.23
N ASP A 69 -15.73 -0.48 4.91
CA ASP A 69 -17.09 0.06 4.78
C ASP A 69 -17.25 1.41 5.51
N GLY A 70 -18.34 2.13 5.22
CA GLY A 70 -18.69 3.38 5.91
C GLY A 70 -17.98 4.65 5.45
N LEU A 71 -16.98 4.55 4.55
CA LEU A 71 -16.35 5.71 3.91
C LEU A 71 -17.08 6.12 2.63
N ALA A 72 -17.28 7.43 2.46
CA ALA A 72 -17.73 7.99 1.19
C ALA A 72 -16.73 7.65 0.06
N PRO A 73 -17.17 7.44 -1.19
CA PRO A 73 -16.30 7.00 -2.28
C PRO A 73 -15.05 7.87 -2.49
N GLU A 74 -15.19 9.20 -2.47
CA GLU A 74 -14.07 10.13 -2.66
C GLU A 74 -13.10 10.13 -1.47
N GLU A 75 -13.61 10.05 -0.25
CA GLU A 75 -12.79 9.94 0.95
C GLU A 75 -11.98 8.64 0.93
N ARG A 76 -12.64 7.52 0.63
CA ARG A 76 -12.00 6.21 0.48
C ARG A 76 -10.90 6.23 -0.57
N ARG A 77 -11.17 6.82 -1.74
CA ARG A 77 -10.20 6.99 -2.83
C ARG A 77 -9.00 7.82 -2.38
N THR A 78 -9.25 8.97 -1.77
CA THR A 78 -8.23 9.89 -1.24
C THR A 78 -7.34 9.22 -0.21
N LEU A 79 -7.94 8.53 0.77
CA LEU A 79 -7.20 7.81 1.80
C LEU A 79 -6.41 6.62 1.24
N ALA A 80 -6.97 5.87 0.30
CA ALA A 80 -6.28 4.77 -0.37
C ALA A 80 -5.06 5.28 -1.17
N LEU A 81 -5.15 6.46 -1.78
CA LEU A 81 -4.03 7.09 -2.48
C LEU A 81 -2.96 7.58 -1.49
N ARG A 82 -3.37 8.21 -0.37
CA ARG A 82 -2.44 8.60 0.71
C ARG A 82 -1.69 7.39 1.28
N ALA A 83 -2.36 6.26 1.50
CA ALA A 83 -1.69 5.05 1.96
C ALA A 83 -0.74 4.44 0.93
N LEU A 84 -1.04 4.54 -0.37
CA LEU A 84 -0.14 4.11 -1.45
C LEU A 84 1.15 4.95 -1.48
N LEU A 85 1.06 6.24 -1.13
CA LEU A 85 2.17 7.19 -1.18
C LEU A 85 2.92 7.32 0.16
N ALA A 86 2.41 6.74 1.25
CA ALA A 86 2.96 6.91 2.60
C ALA A 86 4.43 6.46 2.76
N ASP A 87 4.87 5.52 1.92
CA ASP A 87 6.23 4.99 1.92
C ASP A 87 7.13 5.66 0.87
N ALA A 88 6.67 6.67 0.12
CA ALA A 88 7.41 7.26 -0.99
C ALA A 88 8.80 7.77 -0.59
N ARG A 89 8.91 8.39 0.59
CA ARG A 89 10.19 8.87 1.15
C ARG A 89 11.28 7.80 1.30
N ILE A 90 10.91 6.51 1.34
CA ILE A 90 11.87 5.40 1.36
C ILE A 90 12.78 5.43 0.12
N ALA A 91 12.29 5.93 -1.02
CA ALA A 91 13.12 6.01 -2.22
C ALA A 91 14.31 6.98 -2.10
N TRP A 92 14.22 7.98 -1.20
CA TRP A 92 15.31 8.92 -0.93
C TRP A 92 16.07 8.60 0.35
N LEU A 93 15.34 8.21 1.40
CA LEU A 93 15.88 8.09 2.75
C LEU A 93 16.22 6.65 3.14
N GLY A 94 15.89 5.68 2.28
CA GLY A 94 15.98 4.25 2.57
C GLY A 94 14.89 3.76 3.53
N ASP A 95 14.83 2.45 3.71
CA ASP A 95 14.01 1.84 4.76
C ASP A 95 14.75 1.99 6.10
N ALA A 96 14.67 3.19 6.67
CA ALA A 96 15.19 3.46 8.00
C ALA A 96 14.32 2.68 8.99
N GLU A 97 14.80 1.50 9.39
CA GLU A 97 14.27 0.82 10.55
C GLU A 97 14.20 1.79 11.74
N VAL A 98 13.24 1.56 12.62
CA VAL A 98 12.90 2.35 13.82
C VAL A 98 14.11 2.65 14.76
N GLY A 99 15.30 2.11 14.50
CA GLY A 99 16.57 2.54 15.08
C GLY A 99 17.05 3.87 14.51
N GLY A 100 16.27 4.94 14.75
CA GLY A 100 16.48 6.29 14.25
C GLY A 100 17.91 6.81 14.41
N SER A 101 18.23 7.87 13.66
CA SER A 101 19.58 8.42 13.63
C SER A 101 20.14 8.67 15.04
N THR A 102 21.38 8.25 15.26
CA THR A 102 22.06 8.33 16.57
C THR A 102 22.29 9.77 17.04
N SER A 103 22.11 10.78 16.18
CA SER A 103 22.20 12.19 16.56
C SER A 103 20.89 12.94 16.31
N ALA A 104 20.55 13.85 17.24
CA ALA A 104 19.38 14.72 17.13
C ALA A 104 19.38 15.55 15.84
N ARG A 105 20.56 15.99 15.37
CA ARG A 105 20.71 16.77 14.15
C ARG A 105 20.34 15.97 12.89
N ALA A 106 20.78 14.72 12.81
CA ALA A 106 20.45 13.87 11.68
C ALA A 106 18.99 13.38 11.74
N ALA A 107 18.43 13.17 12.93
CA ALA A 107 17.00 12.93 13.10
C ALA A 107 16.15 14.13 12.65
N GLU A 108 16.56 15.36 12.99
CA GLU A 108 15.91 16.59 12.52
C GLU A 108 15.99 16.73 11.00
N ARG A 109 17.18 16.54 10.42
CA ARG A 109 17.34 16.56 8.96
C ARG A 109 16.44 15.51 8.30
N HIS A 110 16.39 14.29 8.81
CA HIS A 110 15.57 13.22 8.25
C HIS A 110 14.07 13.56 8.31
N ARG A 111 13.59 14.15 9.42
CA ARG A 111 12.20 14.63 9.53
C ARG A 111 11.89 15.74 8.53
N ARG A 112 12.78 16.72 8.42
CA ARG A 112 12.64 17.85 7.49
C ARG A 112 12.64 17.39 6.04
N ASP A 113 13.60 16.56 5.65
CA ASP A 113 13.74 16.04 4.29
C ASP A 113 12.56 15.12 3.95
N GLY A 114 12.13 14.26 4.90
CA GLY A 114 10.93 13.43 4.76
C GLY A 114 9.66 14.25 4.53
N ALA A 115 9.44 15.31 5.32
CA ALA A 115 8.28 16.19 5.15
C ALA A 115 8.29 16.97 3.82
N ALA A 116 9.48 17.30 3.29
CA ALA A 116 9.61 17.91 1.97
C ALA A 116 9.24 16.92 0.86
N ILE A 117 9.72 15.67 0.95
CA ILE A 117 9.37 14.59 0.01
C ILE A 117 7.88 14.29 0.05
N ASP A 118 7.32 14.06 1.25
CA ASP A 118 5.91 13.72 1.43
C ASP A 118 5.01 14.79 0.80
N ARG A 119 5.35 16.08 0.97
CA ARG A 119 4.63 17.20 0.35
C ARG A 119 4.71 17.16 -1.18
N ALA A 120 5.92 17.07 -1.74
CA ALA A 120 6.11 17.10 -3.20
C ALA A 120 5.43 15.92 -3.89
N VAL A 121 5.47 14.73 -3.27
CA VAL A 121 4.80 13.52 -3.79
C VAL A 121 3.27 13.63 -3.73
N LEU A 122 2.72 14.14 -2.62
CA LEU A 122 1.27 14.36 -2.50
C LEU A 122 0.77 15.41 -3.49
N GLU A 123 1.48 16.52 -3.62
CA GLU A 123 1.16 17.59 -4.59
C GLU A 123 1.24 17.06 -6.04
N ALA A 124 2.27 16.29 -6.39
CA ALA A 124 2.39 15.65 -7.70
C ALA A 124 1.26 14.67 -8.00
N ALA A 125 0.69 14.04 -6.97
CA ALA A 125 -0.44 13.13 -7.08
C ALA A 125 -1.80 13.85 -7.10
N GLY A 126 -1.83 15.19 -7.08
CA GLY A 126 -3.05 15.99 -7.02
C GLY A 126 -3.79 15.87 -5.68
N LEU A 127 -3.09 15.49 -4.61
CA LEU A 127 -3.65 15.41 -3.27
C LEU A 127 -3.41 16.70 -2.50
N ASP A 128 -4.44 17.53 -2.49
CA ASP A 128 -4.45 18.74 -1.67
C ASP A 128 -4.97 18.47 -0.26
N GLY A 129 -4.60 19.37 0.65
CA GLY A 129 -5.12 19.40 2.01
C GLY A 129 -4.40 18.47 2.99
N VAL A 130 -4.53 18.82 4.27
CA VAL A 130 -4.04 18.03 5.39
C VAL A 130 -5.18 17.09 5.79
N PRO A 131 -4.93 15.77 5.90
CA PRO A 131 -5.95 14.83 6.36
C PRO A 131 -6.45 15.23 7.76
N THR A 132 -7.73 15.02 8.03
CA THR A 132 -8.30 15.27 9.37
C THR A 132 -7.62 14.37 10.43
N PRO A 133 -7.75 14.67 11.73
CA PRO A 133 -7.26 13.80 12.79
C PRO A 133 -7.77 12.35 12.66
N GLU A 134 -9.05 12.18 12.35
CA GLU A 134 -9.71 10.87 12.20
C GLU A 134 -9.17 10.10 10.98
N GLN A 135 -8.98 10.80 9.86
CA GLN A 135 -8.36 10.25 8.66
C GLN A 135 -6.91 9.80 8.92
N ASN A 136 -6.16 10.59 9.68
CA ASN A 136 -4.81 10.24 10.11
C ASN A 136 -4.81 9.02 11.04
N ASP A 137 -5.76 8.94 11.98
CA ASP A 137 -5.92 7.76 12.84
C ASP A 137 -6.25 6.51 12.04
N LEU A 138 -7.10 6.62 11.02
CA LEU A 138 -7.43 5.51 10.14
C LEU A 138 -6.22 5.04 9.31
N LEU A 139 -5.45 5.98 8.74
CA LEU A 139 -4.21 5.66 8.03
C LEU A 139 -3.21 4.93 8.95
N ARG A 140 -3.03 5.43 10.18
CA ARG A 140 -2.18 4.77 11.20
C ARG A 140 -2.71 3.38 11.57
N PHE A 141 -4.03 3.24 11.73
CA PHE A 141 -4.68 1.97 12.06
C PHE A 141 -4.43 0.93 10.96
N VAL A 142 -4.63 1.28 9.68
CA VAL A 142 -4.37 0.39 8.54
C VAL A 142 -2.88 0.07 8.40
N ALA A 143 -1.99 1.05 8.60
CA ALA A 143 -0.55 0.80 8.59
C ALA A 143 -0.16 -0.28 9.65
N ARG A 144 -0.70 -0.18 10.87
CA ARG A 144 -0.48 -1.18 11.92
C ARG A 144 -1.07 -2.55 11.59
N MET A 145 -2.25 -2.63 10.96
CA MET A 145 -2.84 -3.90 10.51
C MET A 145 -1.97 -4.55 9.43
N THR A 146 -1.43 -3.72 8.54
CA THR A 146 -0.52 -4.15 7.48
C THR A 146 0.76 -4.70 8.09
N ASP A 147 1.43 -3.96 8.97
CA ASP A 147 2.64 -4.42 9.65
C ASP A 147 2.41 -5.72 10.44
N ALA A 148 1.24 -5.88 11.09
CA ALA A 148 0.88 -7.12 11.77
C ALA A 148 0.68 -8.30 10.80
N ALA A 149 0.07 -8.06 9.63
CA ALA A 149 -0.06 -9.08 8.59
C ALA A 149 1.31 -9.47 8.00
N GLU A 150 2.19 -8.50 7.80
CA GLU A 150 3.54 -8.73 7.31
C GLU A 150 4.34 -9.57 8.30
N ARG A 151 4.30 -9.25 9.60
CA ARG A 151 4.90 -10.09 10.64
C ARG A 151 4.32 -11.50 10.59
N ARG A 152 2.99 -11.66 10.60
CA ARG A 152 2.33 -12.97 10.57
C ARG A 152 2.74 -13.83 9.36
N ASP A 153 2.85 -13.22 8.18
CA ASP A 153 2.96 -13.95 6.91
C ASP A 153 4.39 -14.10 6.41
N LEU A 154 5.28 -13.20 6.84
CA LEU A 154 6.67 -13.14 6.40
C LEU A 154 7.63 -13.53 7.52
N ASP A 155 7.13 -13.80 8.74
CA ASP A 155 7.99 -14.19 9.86
C ASP A 155 8.76 -15.48 9.59
N GLY A 156 9.97 -15.43 10.12
CA GLY A 156 11.03 -16.38 9.81
C GLY A 156 12.44 -15.83 9.96
N ALA A 157 12.54 -14.53 10.29
CA ALA A 157 13.78 -13.81 10.55
C ALA A 157 14.01 -13.50 12.04
N GLY A 158 13.27 -14.13 12.94
CA GLY A 158 13.53 -14.03 14.38
C GLY A 158 13.03 -12.74 15.03
N PHE A 159 11.97 -12.11 14.53
CA PHE A 159 11.18 -11.24 15.39
C PHE A 159 10.60 -12.15 16.49
N GLY A 160 11.16 -12.06 17.69
CA GLY A 160 10.79 -12.95 18.79
C GLY A 160 9.28 -13.00 18.94
N ARG A 161 8.73 -14.20 19.24
CA ARG A 161 7.29 -14.41 19.48
C ARG A 161 6.70 -13.43 20.50
N ASP A 162 7.55 -12.80 21.30
CA ASP A 162 7.22 -11.88 22.38
C ASP A 162 7.30 -10.38 21.99
N ALA A 163 7.56 -10.04 20.72
CA ALA A 163 7.75 -8.66 20.25
C ALA A 163 6.46 -7.82 20.14
N GLY A 164 5.60 -7.91 21.16
CA GLY A 164 4.68 -6.83 21.54
C GLY A 164 3.39 -6.72 20.74
N VAL A 165 2.30 -7.12 21.40
CA VAL A 165 0.87 -6.86 21.11
C VAL A 165 0.38 -7.36 19.75
N ALA A 166 -0.48 -8.38 19.81
CA ALA A 166 -1.25 -8.92 18.68
C ALA A 166 -2.26 -7.89 18.14
N PHE A 167 -1.77 -6.88 17.42
CA PHE A 167 -2.64 -6.05 16.62
C PHE A 167 -3.27 -6.93 15.53
N PRO A 168 -4.59 -6.83 15.28
CA PRO A 168 -5.25 -7.74 14.34
C PRO A 168 -4.63 -7.58 12.94
N PRO A 169 -4.07 -8.66 12.38
CA PRO A 169 -3.53 -8.62 11.04
C PRO A 169 -4.67 -8.52 10.03
N LEU A 170 -4.39 -7.96 8.85
CA LEU A 170 -5.31 -8.05 7.71
C LEU A 170 -5.76 -9.50 7.47
N LYS A 171 -7.04 -9.69 7.14
CA LYS A 171 -7.60 -11.03 6.87
C LYS A 171 -6.87 -11.74 5.73
N ARG A 172 -6.51 -10.99 4.68
CA ARG A 172 -5.76 -11.52 3.53
C ARG A 172 -4.34 -11.92 3.92
N ARG A 173 -3.80 -12.94 3.26
CA ARG A 173 -2.39 -13.35 3.42
C ARG A 173 -1.51 -12.61 2.42
N ILE A 174 -0.35 -12.17 2.87
CA ILE A 174 0.67 -11.54 2.02
C ILE A 174 1.47 -12.63 1.33
N ARG A 175 1.48 -12.59 -0.01
CA ARG A 175 2.33 -13.42 -0.86
C ARG A 175 3.34 -12.50 -1.55
N PRO A 176 4.62 -12.57 -1.20
CA PRO A 176 5.60 -11.68 -1.80
C PRO A 176 5.61 -11.78 -3.33
N ALA A 177 5.74 -10.63 -3.97
CA ALA A 177 5.79 -10.48 -5.42
C ALA A 177 7.20 -10.06 -5.85
N GLU A 178 7.62 -10.54 -7.01
CA GLU A 178 8.86 -10.08 -7.65
C GLU A 178 8.85 -8.56 -7.88
N PRO A 179 10.00 -7.87 -7.78
CA PRO A 179 10.09 -6.41 -7.93
C PRO A 179 9.33 -5.86 -9.14
N GLY A 180 9.55 -6.43 -10.34
CA GLY A 180 8.89 -5.97 -11.56
C GLY A 180 7.36 -6.09 -11.50
N LYS A 181 6.82 -7.11 -10.80
CA LYS A 181 5.38 -7.24 -10.58
C LYS A 181 4.88 -6.23 -9.55
N ALA A 182 5.62 -6.03 -8.45
CA ALA A 182 5.27 -5.04 -7.43
C ALA A 182 5.22 -3.62 -7.99
N ALA A 183 6.19 -3.22 -8.83
CA ALA A 183 6.19 -1.92 -9.50
C ALA A 183 4.95 -1.73 -10.39
N ARG A 184 4.61 -2.73 -11.23
CA ARG A 184 3.41 -2.68 -12.08
C ARG A 184 2.12 -2.58 -11.28
N LEU A 185 2.00 -3.34 -10.18
CA LEU A 185 0.83 -3.28 -9.30
C LEU A 185 0.71 -1.91 -8.63
N TRP A 186 1.83 -1.33 -8.21
CA TRP A 186 1.86 0.00 -7.61
C TRP A 186 1.43 1.09 -8.60
N LEU A 187 1.97 1.09 -9.82
CA LEU A 187 1.57 2.04 -10.88
C LEU A 187 0.11 1.87 -11.30
N ALA A 188 -0.34 0.63 -11.51
CA ALA A 188 -1.74 0.36 -11.82
C ALA A 188 -2.67 0.88 -10.73
N ARG A 189 -2.28 0.71 -9.45
CA ARG A 189 -3.03 1.22 -8.31
C ARG A 189 -3.02 2.76 -8.27
N LEU A 190 -1.88 3.39 -8.54
CA LEU A 190 -1.76 4.84 -8.63
C LEU A 190 -2.69 5.40 -9.70
N HIS A 191 -2.65 4.85 -10.91
CA HIS A 191 -3.51 5.29 -12.03
C HIS A 191 -5.00 5.11 -11.73
N ALA A 192 -5.37 3.97 -11.14
CA ALA A 192 -6.76 3.69 -10.77
C ALA A 192 -7.31 4.67 -9.72
N LEU A 193 -6.45 5.18 -8.83
CA LEU A 193 -6.83 6.16 -7.82
C LEU A 193 -6.64 7.61 -8.28
N GLY A 194 -5.75 7.88 -9.24
CA GLY A 194 -5.49 9.20 -9.78
C GLY A 194 -6.59 9.71 -10.71
N ALA A 195 -7.25 8.83 -11.45
CA ALA A 195 -8.41 9.21 -12.25
C ALA A 195 -9.57 9.64 -11.33
N PRO A 196 -10.21 10.81 -11.56
CA PRO A 196 -11.47 11.13 -10.89
C PRO A 196 -12.46 9.98 -11.15
N PRO A 197 -13.30 9.59 -10.17
CA PRO A 197 -14.30 8.59 -10.45
C PRO A 197 -15.12 9.06 -11.65
N PRO A 198 -15.52 8.14 -12.55
CA PRO A 198 -16.40 8.51 -13.63
C PRO A 198 -17.58 9.22 -12.97
N THR A 199 -17.76 10.50 -13.30
CA THR A 199 -18.97 11.22 -12.95
C THR A 199 -20.07 10.32 -13.49
N GLU A 200 -20.88 9.74 -12.60
CA GLU A 200 -22.10 9.07 -13.00
C GLU A 200 -22.81 10.12 -13.85
N LYS A 201 -22.71 9.98 -15.17
CA LYS A 201 -23.49 10.76 -16.10
C LYS A 201 -24.89 10.43 -15.65
N ALA A 202 -25.51 11.37 -14.93
CA ALA A 202 -26.84 11.25 -14.38
C ALA A 202 -27.64 10.58 -15.47
N SER A 203 -27.93 9.29 -15.29
CA SER A 203 -28.63 8.53 -16.31
C SER A 203 -29.94 9.26 -16.36
N GLY A 204 -30.12 10.08 -17.39
CA GLY A 204 -31.36 10.77 -17.64
C GLY A 204 -32.37 9.66 -17.74
N PHE A 205 -33.07 9.41 -16.65
CA PHE A 205 -34.39 8.81 -16.66
C PHE A 205 -35.23 9.79 -17.45
N ALA A 206 -35.09 9.70 -18.78
CA ALA A 206 -36.12 10.12 -19.69
C ALA A 206 -37.31 9.24 -19.31
N ALA A 207 -38.21 9.86 -18.54
CA ALA A 207 -39.50 9.31 -18.20
C ALA A 207 -40.29 9.09 -19.50
N GLY A 208 -40.06 7.94 -20.14
CA GLY A 208 -40.91 7.40 -21.18
C GLY A 208 -41.77 6.30 -20.58
N ASN A 209 -42.96 6.66 -20.09
CA ASN A 209 -44.10 5.75 -20.17
C ASN A 209 -44.50 5.70 -21.65
N PRO A 210 -44.78 4.52 -22.21
CA PRO A 210 -46.08 3.91 -21.95
C PRO A 210 -46.07 2.38 -21.78
N THR A 211 -47.07 1.94 -21.03
CA THR A 211 -47.82 0.68 -21.15
C THR A 211 -47.49 -0.20 -22.36
N ASP A 212 -47.15 -1.46 -22.12
CA ASP A 212 -47.98 -2.55 -22.63
C ASP A 212 -47.76 -3.84 -21.83
N HIS A 213 -48.90 -4.44 -21.48
CA HIS A 213 -49.05 -5.77 -20.94
C HIS A 213 -48.64 -6.79 -22.00
N GLU A 214 -47.79 -7.76 -21.65
CA GLU A 214 -48.05 -9.14 -22.07
C GLU A 214 -47.42 -10.14 -21.09
N GLU A 215 -48.33 -10.92 -20.54
CA GLU A 215 -48.17 -12.03 -19.61
C GLU A 215 -47.87 -13.29 -20.42
N ILE A 216 -46.68 -13.88 -20.26
CA ILE A 216 -46.47 -15.28 -20.64
C ILE A 216 -45.69 -15.97 -19.52
N ASN A 217 -46.43 -16.75 -18.74
CA ASN A 217 -45.95 -17.91 -18.00
C ASN A 217 -45.16 -18.83 -18.94
N ASP A 218 -44.00 -19.33 -18.52
CA ASP A 218 -43.83 -20.78 -18.57
C ASP A 218 -42.78 -21.35 -17.62
N VAL A 219 -43.13 -22.54 -17.15
CA VAL A 219 -42.54 -23.36 -16.09
C VAL A 219 -41.50 -24.32 -16.68
N ALA A 220 -40.31 -24.40 -16.08
CA ALA A 220 -39.48 -25.62 -16.07
C ALA A 220 -38.33 -25.44 -15.05
N HIS A 221 -38.39 -25.98 -13.83
CA HIS A 221 -38.02 -27.34 -13.43
C HIS A 221 -36.58 -27.79 -13.79
N LEU A 222 -35.87 -28.24 -12.74
CA LEU A 222 -34.65 -29.10 -12.71
C LEU A 222 -33.31 -28.34 -12.86
N ALA A 223 -32.23 -28.61 -12.12
CA ALA A 223 -31.92 -29.69 -11.18
C ALA A 223 -30.94 -29.21 -10.11
N ARG A 224 -31.23 -29.62 -8.88
CA ARG A 224 -30.37 -29.59 -7.70
C ARG A 224 -29.36 -30.73 -7.82
N THR A 225 -28.09 -30.45 -8.05
CA THR A 225 -27.02 -31.46 -7.90
C THR A 225 -26.21 -31.14 -6.66
N GLN A 226 -26.50 -31.91 -5.61
CA GLN A 226 -25.61 -32.11 -4.47
C GLN A 226 -24.35 -32.83 -4.97
N ARG A 227 -23.18 -32.37 -4.59
CA ARG A 227 -21.94 -33.16 -4.67
C ARG A 227 -21.28 -33.20 -3.30
N GLU A 228 -21.56 -34.31 -2.63
CA GLU A 228 -20.64 -35.22 -1.94
C GLU A 228 -19.55 -34.59 -1.07
N GLU A 229 -19.82 -34.68 0.23
CA GLU A 229 -18.85 -34.76 1.31
C GLU A 229 -17.86 -35.92 1.06
N THR A 230 -16.56 -35.60 0.96
CA THR A 230 -15.51 -36.58 1.21
C THR A 230 -14.95 -36.36 2.61
N GLN A 231 -15.42 -37.20 3.53
CA GLN A 231 -14.75 -37.53 4.78
C GLN A 231 -13.47 -38.33 4.48
N HIS A 232 -12.31 -37.76 4.77
CA HIS A 232 -11.04 -38.46 5.03
C HIS A 232 -10.54 -37.80 6.32
N GLY A 233 -10.37 -38.48 7.44
CA GLY A 233 -9.74 -39.77 7.63
C GLY A 233 -8.87 -39.55 8.86
N THR A 234 -9.36 -40.04 10.00
CA THR A 234 -8.65 -40.07 11.28
C THR A 234 -7.48 -41.04 11.18
N ASP A 235 -6.25 -40.56 11.44
CA ASP A 235 -5.13 -41.42 11.82
C ASP A 235 -4.72 -41.11 13.28
N PRO A 236 -4.73 -42.11 14.18
CA PRO A 236 -4.22 -41.99 15.53
C PRO A 236 -2.73 -42.34 15.62
N GLU A 237 -2.13 -41.91 16.72
CA GLU A 237 -0.97 -42.52 17.37
C GLU A 237 0.35 -42.67 16.59
N SER A 238 1.32 -41.85 17.00
CA SER A 238 2.72 -42.29 16.98
C SER A 238 3.56 -41.64 18.09
N GLN A 239 3.68 -42.39 19.19
CA GLN A 239 4.94 -42.73 19.84
C GLN A 239 5.76 -41.62 20.53
N ASN A 240 5.44 -41.44 21.82
CA ASN A 240 6.29 -41.82 22.95
C ASN A 240 7.82 -41.92 22.68
N ARG A 241 8.60 -40.94 23.15
CA ARG A 241 10.04 -41.11 23.44
C ARG A 241 10.39 -40.52 24.81
N PRO A 242 10.89 -41.32 25.77
CA PRO A 242 11.52 -40.81 26.97
C PRO A 242 12.95 -40.37 26.64
N ARG A 243 13.40 -39.26 27.23
CA ARG A 243 14.83 -38.98 27.39
C ARG A 243 15.19 -39.13 28.86
N ALA A 244 16.14 -40.02 29.08
CA ALA A 244 16.71 -40.40 30.35
C ALA A 244 17.68 -39.34 30.90
N ALA A 245 17.77 -39.36 32.23
CA ALA A 245 18.86 -38.98 33.14
C ALA A 245 19.53 -37.60 32.98
#